data_AF-A0A3D1WY94-F1
#
_entry.id   AF-A0A3D1WY94-F1
#
_cell.length_a   1.000
_cell.length_b   1.000
_cell.length_c   1.000
_cell.angle_alpha   90.00
_cell.angle_beta   90.00
_cell.angle_gamma   90.00
#
_symmetry.space_group_name_H-M   'P 1'
#
loop_
_entity.id
_entity.type
_entity.pdbx_description
1 polymer ?
#
loop_
_entity_poly.entity_id
_entity_poly.type
_entity_poly.pdbx_seq_one_letter_code
_entity_poly.pdbx_strand_id
1 'polypeptide(L)'
;MSASDQIELLGVEYPGGSMQAQPKRLFDPQRDESLQSFVKQAAGEIEKASIEHVLRECSSNQSKAAGILQMTRKTLAKKIQEYHIPR
;
A
#
# COMPACT_ATOMS: atom_id res chain seq x y z
N MET A 1 44.54 40.47 15.60
CA MET A 1 44.14 39.50 14.56
C MET A 1 43.13 38.56 15.20
N SER A 2 41.93 38.45 14.62
CA SER A 2 40.84 37.59 15.12
C SER A 2 41.03 36.18 14.55
N ALA A 3 40.57 35.15 15.27
CA ALA A 3 40.61 33.75 14.84
C ALA A 3 39.75 33.43 13.60
N SER A 4 39.09 34.44 13.02
CA SER A 4 38.26 34.31 11.81
C SER A 4 39.06 34.38 10.51
N ASP A 5 40.33 34.77 10.53
CA ASP A 5 41.10 35.03 9.31
C ASP A 5 41.99 33.85 8.86
N GLN A 6 41.86 32.65 9.45
CA GLN A 6 42.77 31.52 9.21
C GLN A 6 42.20 30.31 8.46
N ILE A 7 40.96 30.36 7.94
CA ILE A 7 40.40 29.22 7.17
C ILE A 7 40.02 29.67 5.75
N GLU A 8 41.01 30.15 5.00
CA GLU A 8 40.98 30.20 3.54
C GLU A 8 42.42 30.12 3.00
N LEU A 9 43.06 28.95 3.02
CA LEU A 9 44.20 28.72 2.12
C LEU A 9 44.60 27.25 1.94
N LEU A 10 43.70 26.44 1.39
CA LEU A 10 44.09 25.32 0.54
C LEU A 10 43.23 25.40 -0.71
N GLY A 11 43.75 26.12 -1.70
CA GLY A 11 43.12 26.38 -2.98
C GLY A 11 42.91 25.09 -3.77
N VAL A 12 41.73 24.50 -3.61
CA VAL A 12 41.21 23.48 -4.51
C VAL A 12 40.00 24.10 -5.21
N GLU A 13 40.25 24.72 -6.36
CA GLU A 13 39.18 25.04 -7.29
C GLU A 13 38.57 23.71 -7.77
N TYR A 14 37.28 23.50 -7.53
CA TYR A 14 36.52 22.42 -8.15
C TYR A 14 35.76 22.97 -9.35
N PRO A 15 36.15 22.61 -10.58
CA PRO A 15 35.35 22.85 -11.77
C PRO A 15 34.38 21.67 -11.96
N GLY A 16 33.07 21.90 -11.97
CA GLY A 16 32.12 20.85 -12.34
C GLY A 16 30.71 21.10 -11.83
N GLY A 17 29.74 21.06 -12.74
CA GLY A 17 28.35 21.40 -12.48
C GLY A 17 27.60 20.43 -11.57
N SER A 18 26.46 20.87 -11.05
CA SER A 18 25.14 20.45 -11.54
C SER A 18 24.06 20.99 -10.60
N MET A 19 22.89 21.25 -11.17
CA MET A 19 21.68 21.67 -10.47
C MET A 19 21.53 20.89 -9.17
N GLN A 20 21.29 21.59 -8.05
CA GLN A 20 20.95 20.95 -6.79
C GLN A 20 19.67 20.13 -6.99
N ALA A 21 19.82 18.86 -7.34
CA ALA A 21 18.75 17.89 -7.27
C ALA A 21 18.42 17.77 -5.79
N GLN A 22 17.33 18.40 -5.36
CA GLN A 22 16.79 18.21 -4.02
C GLN A 22 16.79 16.72 -3.71
N PRO A 23 17.30 16.30 -2.54
CA PRO A 23 17.29 14.90 -2.16
C PRO A 23 15.82 14.44 -2.22
N LYS A 24 15.52 13.52 -3.14
CA LYS A 24 14.19 12.90 -3.23
C LYS A 24 13.89 12.38 -1.83
N ARG A 25 12.86 12.94 -1.18
CA ARG A 25 12.44 12.45 0.13
C ARG A 25 12.23 10.95 0.03
N LEU A 26 12.84 10.21 0.96
CA LEU A 26 12.75 8.75 1.00
C LEU A 26 11.29 8.28 1.09
N PHE A 27 10.45 9.11 1.72
CA PHE A 27 9.00 8.96 1.79
C PHE A 27 8.33 10.09 1.02
N ASP A 28 7.54 9.71 0.03
CA ASP A 28 6.73 10.60 -0.80
C ASP A 28 5.27 10.26 -0.49
N PRO A 29 4.56 11.10 0.29
CA PRO A 29 3.21 10.79 0.76
C PRO A 29 2.24 10.42 -0.37
N GLN A 30 2.40 11.03 -1.54
CA GLN A 30 1.52 10.74 -2.68
C GLN A 30 1.79 9.35 -3.26
N ARG A 31 3.05 8.90 -3.28
CA ARG A 31 3.40 7.52 -3.65
C ARG A 31 2.93 6.53 -2.58
N ASP A 32 3.06 6.86 -1.31
CA ASP A 32 2.65 5.98 -0.20
C ASP A 32 1.12 5.76 -0.19
N GLU A 33 0.33 6.81 -0.38
CA GLU A 33 -1.14 6.70 -0.51
C GLU A 33 -1.55 5.85 -1.72
N SER A 34 -0.85 6.00 -2.86
CA SER A 34 -1.11 5.19 -4.06
C SER A 34 -0.83 3.71 -3.83
N LEU A 35 0.24 3.39 -3.09
CA LEU A 35 0.60 2.02 -2.75
C LEU A 35 -0.42 1.41 -1.79
N GLN A 36 -0.86 2.16 -0.77
CA GLN A 36 -1.90 1.70 0.14
C GLN A 36 -3.21 1.40 -0.59
N SER A 37 -3.61 2.27 -1.53
CA SER A 37 -4.78 2.06 -2.37
C SER A 37 -4.65 0.78 -3.20
N PHE A 38 -3.50 0.59 -3.85
CA PHE A 38 -3.24 -0.61 -4.65
C PHE A 38 -3.28 -1.89 -3.81
N VAL A 39 -2.64 -1.90 -2.64
CA VAL A 39 -2.65 -3.05 -1.73
C VAL A 39 -4.07 -3.36 -1.25
N LYS A 40 -4.87 -2.33 -0.93
CA LYS A 40 -6.29 -2.51 -0.57
C LYS A 40 -7.11 -3.11 -1.70
N GLN A 41 -6.89 -2.67 -2.94
CA GLN A 41 -7.57 -3.23 -4.11
C GLN A 41 -7.20 -4.69 -4.32
N ALA A 42 -5.90 -5.02 -4.31
CA ALA A 42 -5.43 -6.39 -4.47
C ALA A 42 -5.96 -7.32 -3.36
N ALA A 43 -5.95 -6.86 -2.10
CA ALA A 43 -6.53 -7.62 -0.99
C ALA A 43 -8.03 -7.86 -1.17
N GLY A 44 -8.77 -6.86 -1.65
CA GLY A 44 -10.20 -6.97 -1.94
C GLY A 44 -10.50 -7.98 -3.06
N GLU A 45 -9.69 -8.02 -4.12
CA GLU A 45 -9.85 -8.99 -5.21
C GLU A 45 -9.60 -10.43 -4.73
N ILE A 46 -8.56 -10.64 -3.92
CA ILE A 46 -8.25 -11.95 -3.32
C ILE A 46 -9.38 -12.40 -2.38
N GLU A 47 -9.89 -11.49 -1.54
CA GLU A 47 -10.99 -11.77 -0.63
C GLU A 47 -12.26 -12.15 -1.41
N LYS A 48 -12.61 -11.38 -2.45
CA LYS A 48 -13.74 -11.68 -3.33
C LYS A 48 -13.64 -13.07 -3.96
N ALA A 49 -12.50 -13.39 -4.57
CA ALA A 49 -12.29 -14.68 -5.22
C ALA A 49 -12.42 -15.85 -4.24
N SER A 50 -11.90 -15.68 -3.01
CA SER A 50 -12.02 -16.67 -1.94
C SER A 50 -13.47 -16.90 -1.53
N ILE A 51 -14.24 -15.82 -1.34
CA ILE A 51 -15.67 -15.91 -0.99
C ILE A 51 -16.46 -16.61 -2.09
N GLU A 52 -16.26 -16.23 -3.34
CA GLU A 52 -16.94 -16.86 -4.49
C GLU A 52 -16.64 -18.35 -4.58
N HIS A 53 -15.39 -18.75 -4.40
CA HIS A 53 -14.98 -20.15 -4.44
C HIS A 53 -15.68 -20.96 -3.34
N VAL A 54 -15.59 -20.51 -2.09
CA VAL A 54 -16.18 -21.23 -0.95
C VAL A 54 -17.71 -21.26 -1.02
N LEU A 55 -18.36 -20.18 -1.51
CA LEU A 55 -19.81 -20.19 -1.73
C LEU A 55 -20.21 -21.24 -2.77
N ARG A 56 -19.46 -21.40 -3.86
CA ARG A 56 -19.70 -22.45 -4.85
C ARG A 56 -19.55 -23.85 -4.24
N GLU A 57 -18.49 -24.09 -3.47
CA GLU A 57 -18.27 -25.37 -2.77
C GLU A 57 -19.37 -25.70 -1.74
N CYS A 58 -19.99 -24.66 -1.19
CA CYS A 58 -21.07 -24.78 -0.21
C CYS A 58 -22.47 -24.72 -0.82
N SER A 59 -22.62 -24.74 -2.15
CA SER A 59 -23.91 -24.55 -2.83
C SER A 59 -24.67 -23.32 -2.32
N SER A 60 -23.97 -22.19 -2.20
CA SER A 60 -24.46 -20.91 -1.66
C SER A 60 -24.93 -20.94 -0.19
N ASN A 61 -24.63 -22.00 0.59
CA ASN A 61 -24.90 -22.04 2.02
C ASN A 61 -23.96 -21.12 2.80
N GLN A 62 -24.45 -19.90 3.09
CA GLN A 62 -23.68 -18.87 3.77
C GLN A 62 -23.23 -19.26 5.19
N SER A 63 -24.01 -20.06 5.94
CA SER A 63 -23.61 -20.48 7.29
C SER A 63 -22.41 -21.41 7.24
N LYS A 64 -22.40 -22.35 6.29
CA LYS A 64 -21.29 -23.28 6.07
C LYS A 64 -20.06 -22.54 5.53
N ALA A 65 -20.24 -21.69 4.53
CA ALA A 65 -19.16 -20.89 3.95
C ALA A 65 -18.51 -19.95 4.98
N ALA A 66 -19.30 -19.32 5.84
CA ALA A 66 -18.79 -18.47 6.91
C ALA A 66 -17.92 -19.25 7.91
N GLY A 67 -18.28 -20.50 8.20
CA GLY A 67 -17.47 -21.41 9.02
C GLY A 67 -16.10 -21.71 8.39
N ILE A 68 -16.06 -21.97 7.08
CA ILE A 68 -14.81 -22.24 6.34
C ILE A 68 -13.94 -20.99 6.28
N LEU A 69 -14.53 -19.84 5.99
CA LEU A 69 -13.84 -18.54 5.89
C LEU A 69 -13.50 -17.93 7.26
N GLN A 70 -13.81 -18.62 8.37
CA GLN A 70 -13.57 -18.16 9.75
C GLN A 70 -14.11 -16.76 10.04
N MET A 71 -15.29 -16.45 9.53
CA MET A 71 -15.96 -15.17 9.78
C MET A 71 -17.41 -15.40 10.22
N THR A 72 -18.03 -14.37 10.80
CA THR A 72 -19.45 -14.47 11.12
C THR A 72 -20.27 -14.48 9.83
N ARG A 73 -21.42 -15.17 9.84
CA ARG A 73 -22.39 -15.11 8.74
C ARG A 73 -22.79 -13.66 8.39
N LYS A 74 -22.88 -12.78 9.39
CA LYS A 74 -23.20 -11.35 9.20
C LYS A 74 -22.10 -10.62 8.43
N THR A 75 -20.84 -10.89 8.75
CA THR A 75 -19.69 -10.35 8.01
C THR A 75 -19.69 -10.85 6.57
N LEU A 76 -19.86 -12.15 6.37
CA LEU A 76 -19.94 -12.74 5.04
C LEU A 76 -21.06 -12.11 4.20
N ALA A 77 -22.26 -11.93 4.78
CA ALA A 77 -23.38 -11.31 4.08
C ALA A 77 -23.08 -9.86 3.65
N LYS A 78 -22.37 -9.08 4.47
CA LYS A 78 -21.92 -7.74 4.10
C LYS A 78 -20.90 -7.78 2.96
N LYS A 79 -19.93 -8.68 3.02
CA LYS A 79 -18.89 -8.83 1.99
C LYS A 79 -19.46 -9.27 0.64
N ILE A 80 -20.46 -10.16 0.64
CA ILE A 80 -21.21 -10.55 -0.56
C ILE A 80 -21.87 -9.32 -1.22
N GLN A 81 -22.45 -8.43 -0.40
CA GLN A 81 -23.04 -7.18 -0.90
C GLN A 81 -21.98 -6.19 -1.40
N GLU A 82 -20.91 -5.98 -0.64
CA GLU A 82 -19.79 -5.08 -0.95
C GLU A 82 -19.11 -5.43 -2.27
N TYR A 83 -18.92 -6.74 -2.53
CA TYR A 83 -18.26 -7.23 -3.74
C TYR A 83 -19.21 -7.57 -4.89
N HIS A 84 -20.51 -7.34 -4.70
CA HIS A 84 -21.56 -7.67 -5.67
C HIS A 84 -21.48 -9.12 -6.17
N ILE A 85 -21.27 -10.07 -5.24
CA ILE A 85 -21.18 -11.49 -5.57
C ILE A 85 -22.59 -12.03 -5.87
N PRO A 86 -22.83 -12.64 -7.04
CA PRO A 86 -24.13 -13.23 -7.39
C PRO A 86 -24.46 -14.43 -6.47
N ARG A 87 -25.76 -14.61 -6.19
CA ARG A 87 -26.26 -15.62 -5.24
C ARG A 87 -26.51 -16.97 -5.89
#